data_AF-A0A410G2I0-F1
#
_entry.id   AF-A0A410G2I0-F1
#
_cell.length_a   1.000
_cell.length_b   1.000
_cell.length_c   1.000
_cell.angle_alpha   90.00
_cell.angle_beta   90.00
_cell.angle_gamma   90.00
#
_symmetry.space_group_name_H-M   'P 1'
#
loop_
_entity.id
_entity.type
_entity.pdbx_description
1 polymer ?
#
loop_
_entity_poly.entity_id
_entity_poly.type
_entity_poly.pdbx_seq_one_letter_code
_entity_poly.pdbx_strand_id
1 'polypeptide(L)'
;MNKLVFTFFILCCGFIFSQDNTEVYVFDIAPSYGGLDVMNAQNISNNKGYNNQPSFISNEVVVFAKNNEGQTDIAEYNLTTKTEKWICNDTEGSEYSPQKFPTSNDVAAVRLDTDGKQRLYRYNSETGVSNEIIENLQVAYFAFYNNEKMLATVLSGDIMDLVLVNLKTKSTDTLLENAGRSLQKIPGNNSMSYTLVNEDKNLDLYVLDMNLKESFFICELPSGTQDYVWLNDTQILTGKGSKLYIYDTLGTSEWNRVASLEEYEINDITRMAISPDGKKLALVAAEN
;
A
#
# COMPACT_ATOMS: atom_id res chain seq x y z
N MET A 1 51.91 -12.32 -8.66
CA MET A 1 50.74 -13.14 -8.25
C MET A 1 49.73 -12.17 -7.65
N ASN A 2 48.87 -11.58 -8.50
CA ASN A 2 47.85 -10.64 -8.06
C ASN A 2 46.51 -11.37 -8.04
N LYS A 3 45.92 -11.50 -6.85
CA LYS A 3 44.55 -12.01 -6.69
C LYS A 3 43.59 -10.91 -7.14
N LEU A 4 42.90 -11.11 -8.26
CA LEU A 4 41.70 -10.34 -8.58
C LEU A 4 40.57 -10.87 -7.70
N VAL A 5 40.06 -10.03 -6.82
CA VAL A 5 38.80 -10.23 -6.12
C VAL A 5 37.69 -9.82 -7.09
N PHE A 6 36.90 -10.77 -7.54
CA PHE A 6 35.70 -10.51 -8.33
C PHE A 6 34.56 -10.26 -7.34
N THR A 7 34.20 -8.99 -7.13
CA THR A 7 32.96 -8.62 -6.42
C THR A 7 31.81 -8.79 -7.41
N PHE A 8 31.01 -9.84 -7.20
CA PHE A 8 29.79 -10.09 -7.95
C PHE A 8 28.68 -9.18 -7.38
N PHE A 9 28.38 -8.09 -8.08
CA PHE A 9 27.24 -7.23 -7.76
C PHE A 9 25.98 -7.92 -8.28
N ILE A 10 25.23 -8.58 -7.38
CA ILE A 10 23.92 -9.14 -7.71
C ILE A 10 22.95 -7.95 -7.81
N LEU A 11 22.68 -7.54 -9.04
CA LEU A 11 21.60 -6.62 -9.36
C LEU A 11 20.30 -7.42 -9.24
N CYS A 12 19.69 -7.42 -8.05
CA CYS A 12 18.34 -7.94 -7.86
C CYS A 12 17.35 -6.94 -8.47
N CYS A 13 17.12 -7.04 -9.78
CA CYS A 13 15.99 -6.38 -10.43
C CYS A 13 14.70 -7.12 -10.04
N GLY A 14 14.27 -6.92 -8.79
CA GLY A 14 12.86 -7.15 -8.45
C GLY A 14 12.03 -6.22 -9.32
N PHE A 15 11.03 -6.76 -10.00
CA PHE A 15 10.12 -6.03 -10.89
C PHE A 15 9.32 -4.97 -10.11
N ILE A 16 9.95 -3.83 -9.84
CA ILE A 16 9.23 -2.57 -9.77
C ILE A 16 8.90 -2.29 -11.23
N PHE A 17 7.66 -2.57 -11.65
CA PHE A 17 7.11 -1.85 -12.79
C PHE A 17 7.15 -0.38 -12.39
N SER A 18 8.25 0.27 -12.72
CA SER A 18 8.41 1.69 -12.53
C SER A 18 7.50 2.35 -13.53
N GLN A 19 6.30 2.71 -13.09
CA GLN A 19 5.70 3.90 -13.66
C GLN A 19 6.60 5.03 -13.15
N ASP A 20 7.61 5.38 -13.94
CA ASP A 20 8.64 6.36 -13.56
C ASP A 20 8.06 7.73 -13.23
N ASN A 21 6.81 8.01 -13.67
CA ASN A 21 6.04 9.18 -13.28
C ASN A 21 4.61 8.78 -12.92
N THR A 22 4.28 8.91 -11.64
CA THR A 22 2.92 8.72 -11.13
C THR A 22 2.49 9.91 -10.31
N GLU A 23 1.19 10.12 -10.18
CA GLU A 23 0.60 11.18 -9.38
C GLU A 23 -0.39 10.60 -8.38
N VAL A 24 -0.45 11.21 -7.20
CA VAL A 24 -1.38 10.88 -6.12
C VAL A 24 -2.54 11.88 -6.18
N TYR A 25 -3.74 11.36 -6.40
CA TYR A 25 -4.98 12.12 -6.42
C TYR A 25 -5.83 11.78 -5.21
N VAL A 26 -6.53 12.77 -4.66
CA VAL A 26 -7.50 12.59 -3.58
C VAL A 26 -8.86 13.12 -4.03
N PHE A 27 -9.89 12.37 -3.72
CA PHE A 27 -11.28 12.68 -4.02
C PHE A 27 -12.13 12.60 -2.77
N ASP A 28 -13.19 13.40 -2.72
CA ASP A 28 -14.33 13.11 -1.88
C ASP A 28 -15.17 12.01 -2.54
N ILE A 29 -15.64 11.06 -1.74
CA ILE A 29 -16.50 9.97 -2.20
C ILE A 29 -17.80 9.90 -1.40
N ALA A 30 -18.89 9.55 -2.07
CA ALA A 30 -20.18 9.32 -1.43
C ALA A 30 -20.96 8.21 -2.16
N PRO A 31 -21.78 7.41 -1.45
CA PRO A 31 -22.69 6.48 -2.11
C PRO A 31 -23.68 7.21 -3.02
N SER A 32 -23.94 6.66 -4.20
CA SER A 32 -24.96 7.17 -5.12
C SER A 32 -25.84 6.05 -5.64
N TYR A 33 -26.94 6.41 -6.33
CA TYR A 33 -27.90 5.40 -6.81
C TYR A 33 -27.25 4.48 -7.84
N GLY A 34 -26.92 3.26 -7.42
CA GLY A 34 -26.27 2.25 -8.26
C GLY A 34 -24.78 2.48 -8.50
N GLY A 35 -24.12 3.33 -7.70
CA GLY A 35 -22.71 3.68 -7.93
C GLY A 35 -22.02 4.38 -6.77
N LEU A 36 -20.94 5.06 -7.11
CA LEU A 36 -20.09 5.84 -6.20
C LEU A 36 -19.88 7.21 -6.82
N ASP A 37 -20.30 8.28 -6.15
CA ASP A 37 -19.97 9.64 -6.57
C ASP A 37 -18.52 9.93 -6.17
N VAL A 38 -17.77 10.48 -7.12
CA VAL A 38 -16.38 10.88 -6.96
C VAL A 38 -16.30 12.37 -7.31
N MET A 39 -15.80 13.18 -6.37
CA MET A 39 -15.89 14.64 -6.43
C MET A 39 -14.60 15.30 -5.94
N ASN A 40 -14.47 16.60 -6.21
CA ASN A 40 -13.42 17.46 -5.63
C ASN A 40 -12.00 16.93 -5.82
N ALA A 41 -11.67 16.48 -7.03
CA ALA A 41 -10.36 15.95 -7.37
C ALA A 41 -9.24 16.93 -6.99
N GLN A 42 -8.23 16.40 -6.30
CA GLN A 42 -7.05 17.14 -5.90
C GLN A 42 -5.80 16.30 -6.18
N ASN A 43 -4.90 16.78 -7.03
CA ASN A 43 -3.53 16.25 -7.12
C ASN A 43 -2.72 16.77 -5.92
N ILE A 44 -2.12 15.86 -5.14
CA ILE A 44 -1.34 16.20 -3.93
C ILE A 44 0.18 16.00 -4.08
N SER A 45 0.67 15.32 -5.12
CA SER A 45 2.11 15.13 -5.36
C SER A 45 2.69 16.25 -6.23
N ASN A 46 2.12 16.44 -7.42
CA ASN A 46 2.44 17.46 -8.40
C ASN A 46 3.96 17.61 -8.65
N ASN A 47 4.64 16.49 -8.87
CA ASN A 47 6.08 16.42 -9.11
C ASN A 47 6.42 15.20 -9.96
N LYS A 48 7.44 15.34 -10.81
CA LYS A 48 7.95 14.21 -11.59
C LYS A 48 8.57 13.14 -10.69
N GLY A 49 8.50 11.90 -11.13
CA GLY A 49 9.09 10.76 -10.45
C GLY A 49 8.06 9.83 -9.81
N TYR A 50 8.56 8.96 -8.96
CA TYR A 50 7.78 7.99 -8.21
C TYR A 50 6.96 8.67 -7.11
N ASN A 51 5.63 8.74 -7.28
CA ASN A 51 4.70 9.19 -6.24
C ASN A 51 3.61 8.13 -6.02
N ASN A 52 3.65 7.45 -4.88
CA ASN A 52 2.95 6.18 -4.75
C ASN A 52 2.55 5.84 -3.32
N GLN A 53 1.83 4.73 -3.18
CA GLN A 53 1.50 4.09 -1.91
C GLN A 53 0.91 5.08 -0.86
N PRO A 54 -0.16 5.83 -1.20
CA PRO A 54 -0.78 6.73 -0.25
C PRO A 54 -1.41 5.97 0.91
N SER A 55 -1.41 6.59 2.09
CA SER A 55 -2.21 6.17 3.23
C SER A 55 -2.66 7.38 4.05
N PHE A 56 -3.81 7.25 4.71
CA PHE A 56 -4.34 8.31 5.55
C PHE A 56 -3.85 8.14 6.99
N ILE A 57 -3.28 9.21 7.58
CA ILE A 57 -2.93 9.26 9.01
C ILE A 57 -3.96 10.02 9.86
N SER A 58 -4.85 10.75 9.19
CA SER A 58 -6.13 11.29 9.68
C SER A 58 -7.09 11.44 8.49
N ASN A 59 -8.29 11.99 8.69
CA ASN A 59 -9.22 12.27 7.60
C ASN A 59 -8.73 13.38 6.64
N GLU A 60 -7.81 14.23 7.11
CA GLU A 60 -7.30 15.39 6.39
C GLU A 60 -5.82 15.29 6.04
N VAL A 61 -5.11 14.25 6.49
CA VAL A 61 -3.66 14.13 6.28
C VAL A 61 -3.33 12.80 5.63
N VAL A 62 -2.68 12.90 4.47
CA VAL A 62 -2.20 11.77 3.67
C VAL A 62 -0.69 11.72 3.76
N VAL A 63 -0.13 10.52 3.95
CA VAL A 63 1.29 10.26 3.73
C VAL A 63 1.46 9.40 2.50
N PHE A 64 2.52 9.62 1.73
CA PHE A 64 2.80 8.86 0.51
C PHE A 64 4.29 8.89 0.21
N ALA A 65 4.76 7.87 -0.51
CA ALA A 65 6.11 7.85 -1.04
C ALA A 65 6.19 8.87 -2.18
N LYS A 66 7.14 9.79 -2.13
CA LYS A 66 7.27 10.90 -3.08
C LYS A 66 8.72 11.05 -3.52
N ASN A 67 8.92 11.33 -4.80
CA ASN A 67 10.25 11.61 -5.34
C ASN A 67 10.78 12.94 -4.78
N ASN A 68 11.92 12.88 -4.09
CA ASN A 68 12.70 13.97 -3.57
C ASN A 68 14.09 13.95 -4.22
N GLU A 69 14.23 14.67 -5.33
CA GLU A 69 15.50 14.83 -6.04
C GLU A 69 16.20 13.51 -6.47
N GLY A 70 15.41 12.47 -6.75
CA GLY A 70 15.90 11.16 -7.22
C GLY A 70 15.96 10.09 -6.12
N GLN A 71 15.83 10.48 -4.85
CA GLN A 71 15.53 9.56 -3.75
C GLN A 71 14.01 9.54 -3.53
N THR A 72 13.43 8.41 -3.12
CA THR A 72 12.03 8.40 -2.67
C THR A 72 12.00 8.62 -1.16
N ASP A 73 11.26 9.61 -0.68
CA ASP A 73 11.06 9.89 0.74
C ASP A 73 9.57 9.91 1.09
N ILE A 74 9.21 9.92 2.38
CA ILE A 74 7.81 10.01 2.80
C ILE A 74 7.36 11.47 2.96
N ALA A 75 6.46 11.91 2.08
CA ALA A 75 5.75 13.17 2.21
C ALA A 75 4.53 13.03 3.12
N GLU A 76 4.25 14.06 3.93
CA GLU A 76 3.00 14.26 4.67
C GLU A 76 2.30 15.51 4.12
N TYR A 77 1.09 15.32 3.60
CA TYR A 77 0.29 16.36 2.97
C TYR A 77 -1.02 16.57 3.71
N ASN A 78 -1.27 17.81 4.12
CA ASN A 78 -2.53 18.23 4.75
C ASN A 78 -3.50 18.78 3.69
N LEU A 79 -4.62 18.09 3.50
CA LEU A 79 -5.66 18.40 2.52
C LEU A 79 -6.35 19.75 2.79
N THR A 80 -6.46 20.15 4.04
CA THR A 80 -7.13 21.40 4.46
C THR A 80 -6.23 22.61 4.26
N THR A 81 -5.01 22.56 4.79
CA THR A 81 -4.05 23.69 4.73
C THR A 81 -3.29 23.73 3.41
N LYS A 82 -3.32 22.62 2.63
CA LYS A 82 -2.58 22.44 1.38
C LYS A 82 -1.07 22.61 1.58
N THR A 83 -0.58 22.11 2.70
CA THR A 83 0.83 22.17 3.08
C THR A 83 1.42 20.78 3.07
N GLU A 84 2.65 20.68 2.58
CA GLU A 84 3.46 19.48 2.57
C GLU A 84 4.68 19.64 3.48
N LYS A 85 5.10 18.54 4.10
CA LYS A 85 6.40 18.40 4.77
C LYS A 85 6.91 16.97 4.60
N TRP A 86 8.18 16.75 4.84
CA TRP A 86 8.78 15.42 4.90
C TRP A 86 8.66 14.83 6.31
N ILE A 87 8.40 13.54 6.43
CA ILE A 87 8.40 12.83 7.72
C ILE A 87 9.82 12.74 8.29
N CYS A 88 10.80 12.53 7.41
CA CYS A 88 12.23 12.51 7.73
C CYS A 88 13.00 13.11 6.55
N ASN A 89 14.07 13.88 6.82
CA ASN A 89 14.93 14.46 5.79
C ASN A 89 16.33 13.82 5.71
N ASP A 90 16.68 12.96 6.67
CA ASP A 90 18.07 12.51 6.91
C ASP A 90 18.19 10.97 6.80
N THR A 91 17.56 10.37 5.80
CA THR A 91 17.73 8.94 5.51
C THR A 91 18.58 8.73 4.26
N GLU A 92 19.56 7.81 4.34
CA GLU A 92 20.44 7.47 3.20
C GLU A 92 19.79 6.49 2.21
N GLY A 93 18.55 6.03 2.48
CA GLY A 93 17.86 5.00 1.71
C GLY A 93 16.44 5.42 1.37
N SER A 94 15.94 4.96 0.23
CA SER A 94 14.61 5.34 -0.26
C SER A 94 13.48 4.67 0.53
N GLU A 95 12.40 5.39 0.77
CA GLU A 95 11.30 5.04 1.66
C GLU A 95 9.99 4.82 0.89
N TYR A 96 9.22 3.81 1.32
CA TYR A 96 8.06 3.29 0.61
C TYR A 96 6.97 2.81 1.57
N SER A 97 5.75 2.65 1.05
CA SER A 97 4.62 2.05 1.76
C SER A 97 4.34 2.66 3.16
N PRO A 98 4.27 3.99 3.31
CA PRO A 98 4.08 4.60 4.63
C PRO A 98 2.70 4.26 5.21
N GLN A 99 2.62 3.97 6.51
CA GLN A 99 1.37 3.81 7.26
C GLN A 99 1.50 4.34 8.69
N LYS A 100 0.45 4.94 9.22
CA LYS A 100 0.39 5.30 10.64
C LYS A 100 0.32 4.07 11.54
N PHE A 101 1.00 4.10 12.68
CA PHE A 101 0.76 3.12 13.73
C PHE A 101 -0.66 3.24 14.32
N PRO A 102 -1.34 2.14 14.68
CA PRO A 102 -2.75 2.23 15.10
C PRO A 102 -3.00 3.04 16.39
N THR A 103 -2.02 3.21 17.28
CA THR A 103 -2.16 3.99 18.53
C THR A 103 -1.13 5.09 18.76
N SER A 104 -0.34 5.45 17.75
CA SER A 104 0.57 6.60 17.86
C SER A 104 0.56 7.43 16.59
N ASN A 105 1.11 8.64 16.66
CA ASN A 105 1.26 9.48 15.47
C ASN A 105 2.46 9.08 14.61
N ASP A 106 3.36 8.25 15.15
CA ASP A 106 4.48 7.68 14.41
C ASP A 106 4.03 6.97 13.13
N VAL A 107 4.94 6.99 12.16
CA VAL A 107 4.75 6.39 10.83
C VAL A 107 5.67 5.19 10.71
N ALA A 108 5.16 4.09 10.15
CA ALA A 108 5.98 2.99 9.67
C ALA A 108 6.19 3.15 8.17
N ALA A 109 7.39 2.85 7.68
CA ALA A 109 7.67 2.79 6.25
C ALA A 109 8.71 1.70 5.97
N VAL A 110 8.63 1.12 4.78
CA VAL A 110 9.68 0.25 4.24
C VAL A 110 10.79 1.14 3.72
N ARG A 111 12.04 0.85 4.07
CA ARG A 111 13.21 1.55 3.54
C ARG A 111 14.10 0.58 2.78
N LEU A 112 14.47 0.95 1.57
CA LEU A 112 15.54 0.31 0.81
C LEU A 112 16.86 0.92 1.26
N ASP A 113 17.58 0.20 2.11
CA ASP A 113 18.87 0.65 2.62
C ASP A 113 19.98 0.56 1.56
N THR A 114 21.08 1.25 1.83
CA THR A 114 22.26 1.29 0.95
C THR A 114 22.95 -0.07 0.75
N ASP A 115 22.64 -1.06 1.60
CA ASP A 115 23.06 -2.45 1.43
C ASP A 115 22.14 -3.28 0.52
N GLY A 116 21.12 -2.64 -0.07
CA GLY A 116 20.17 -3.23 -1.01
C GLY A 116 19.04 -4.02 -0.37
N LYS A 117 18.95 -4.05 0.96
CA LYS A 117 17.87 -4.74 1.67
C LYS A 117 16.73 -3.80 1.96
N GLN A 118 15.52 -4.34 1.85
CA GLN A 118 14.31 -3.66 2.33
C GLN A 118 14.10 -4.00 3.79
N ARG A 119 13.90 -3.00 4.64
CA ARG A 119 13.63 -3.18 6.07
C ARG A 119 12.48 -2.29 6.50
N LEU A 120 11.78 -2.68 7.56
CA LEU A 120 10.66 -1.91 8.08
C LEU A 120 11.11 -1.02 9.23
N TYR A 121 10.87 0.29 9.11
CA TYR A 121 11.27 1.30 10.09
C TYR A 121 10.06 1.97 10.74
N ARG A 122 10.22 2.37 12.00
CA ARG A 122 9.34 3.29 12.71
C ARG A 122 10.00 4.66 12.74
N TYR A 123 9.27 5.68 12.33
CA TYR A 123 9.66 7.08 12.35
C TYR A 123 8.87 7.81 13.42
N ASN A 124 9.57 8.48 14.33
CA ASN A 124 8.92 9.33 15.31
C ASN A 124 8.29 10.55 14.62
N SER A 125 7.00 10.80 14.85
CA SER A 125 6.28 11.87 14.14
C SER A 125 6.70 13.29 14.50
N GLU A 126 7.41 13.48 15.62
CA GLU A 126 7.86 14.79 16.09
C GLU A 126 9.32 15.07 15.73
N THR A 127 10.18 14.06 15.83
CA THR A 127 11.63 14.22 15.67
C THR A 127 12.17 13.66 14.36
N GLY A 128 11.40 12.85 13.64
CA GLY A 128 11.85 12.15 12.42
C GLY A 128 12.84 11.00 12.69
N VAL A 129 13.26 10.78 13.93
CA VAL A 129 14.21 9.71 14.29
C VAL A 129 13.59 8.36 13.97
N SER A 130 14.34 7.53 13.24
CA SER A 130 13.91 6.21 12.79
C SER A 130 14.62 5.06 13.49
N ASN A 131 13.91 3.95 13.70
CA ASN A 131 14.46 2.71 14.23
C ASN A 131 13.84 1.50 13.51
N GLU A 132 14.65 0.47 13.25
CA GLU A 132 14.18 -0.77 12.63
C GLU A 132 13.16 -1.48 13.55
N ILE A 133 12.06 -1.95 12.97
CA ILE A 133 10.96 -2.58 13.71
C ILE A 133 11.25 -4.06 13.98
N ILE A 134 11.79 -4.76 12.99
CA ILE A 134 12.03 -6.20 13.04
C ILE A 134 13.28 -6.56 12.23
N GLU A 135 14.28 -7.06 12.95
CA GLU A 135 15.59 -7.38 12.35
C GLU A 135 15.50 -8.54 11.36
N ASN A 136 16.28 -8.44 10.28
CA ASN A 136 16.48 -9.51 9.28
C ASN A 136 15.21 -9.94 8.51
N LEU A 137 14.14 -9.14 8.52
CA LEU A 137 12.94 -9.40 7.74
C LEU A 137 12.85 -8.44 6.55
N GLN A 138 12.92 -8.98 5.33
CA GLN A 138 12.86 -8.17 4.11
C GLN A 138 11.43 -7.86 3.69
N VAL A 139 10.79 -6.94 4.41
CA VAL A 139 9.39 -6.53 4.20
C VAL A 139 9.27 -5.70 2.92
N ALA A 140 8.37 -6.10 2.02
CA ALA A 140 8.03 -5.36 0.80
C ALA A 140 6.77 -4.48 1.01
N TYR A 141 5.71 -5.08 1.56
CA TYR A 141 4.45 -4.39 1.90
C TYR A 141 3.93 -4.90 3.24
N PHE A 142 3.14 -4.09 3.93
CA PHE A 142 2.54 -4.48 5.21
C PHE A 142 1.20 -3.80 5.44
N ALA A 143 0.41 -4.34 6.36
CA ALA A 143 -0.78 -3.70 6.90
C ALA A 143 -0.95 -4.07 8.37
N PHE A 144 -1.18 -3.06 9.21
CA PHE A 144 -1.42 -3.28 10.64
C PHE A 144 -2.79 -3.93 10.89
N TYR A 145 -2.80 -5.00 11.68
CA TYR A 145 -4.04 -5.49 12.28
C TYR A 145 -4.37 -4.69 13.56
N ASN A 146 -3.37 -4.54 14.43
CA ASN A 146 -3.41 -3.72 15.64
C ASN A 146 -1.98 -3.35 16.06
N ASN A 147 -1.78 -2.83 17.27
CA ASN A 147 -0.44 -2.42 17.74
C ASN A 147 0.53 -3.57 18.00
N GLU A 148 0.02 -4.80 18.09
CA GLU A 148 0.82 -5.97 18.43
C GLU A 148 1.06 -6.87 17.20
N LYS A 149 0.19 -6.81 16.19
CA LYS A 149 0.23 -7.70 15.04
C LYS A 149 0.03 -6.95 13.73
N MET A 150 0.72 -7.39 12.70
CA MET A 150 0.53 -6.95 11.32
C MET A 150 0.69 -8.14 10.37
N LEU A 151 0.11 -8.02 9.18
CA LEU A 151 0.51 -8.85 8.04
C LEU A 151 1.57 -8.12 7.23
N ALA A 152 2.52 -8.88 6.69
CA ALA A 152 3.51 -8.40 5.75
C ALA A 152 3.64 -9.36 4.57
N THR A 153 4.03 -8.82 3.43
CA THR A 153 4.64 -9.58 2.35
C THR A 153 6.16 -9.45 2.49
N VAL A 154 6.86 -10.58 2.46
CA VAL A 154 8.31 -10.63 2.69
C VAL A 154 8.98 -11.21 1.45
N LEU A 155 10.04 -10.57 0.99
CA LEU A 155 10.78 -11.00 -0.20
C LEU A 155 11.38 -12.39 0.01
N SER A 156 11.08 -13.32 -0.91
CA SER A 156 11.51 -14.71 -0.89
C SER A 156 11.90 -15.14 -2.30
N GLY A 157 13.13 -14.85 -2.69
CA GLY A 157 13.59 -14.99 -4.08
C GLY A 157 12.82 -14.05 -5.01
N ASP A 158 12.16 -14.62 -6.03
CA ASP A 158 11.37 -13.87 -7.02
C ASP A 158 9.88 -13.73 -6.64
N ILE A 159 9.49 -14.28 -5.49
CA ILE A 159 8.12 -14.20 -4.96
C ILE A 159 8.10 -13.48 -3.62
N MET A 160 6.90 -13.30 -3.08
CA MET A 160 6.69 -12.79 -1.71
C MET A 160 5.91 -13.79 -0.88
N ASP A 161 6.30 -13.95 0.37
CA ASP A 161 5.59 -14.78 1.33
C ASP A 161 4.67 -13.92 2.20
N LEU A 162 3.46 -14.41 2.49
CA LEU A 162 2.57 -13.80 3.47
C LEU A 162 3.02 -14.19 4.88
N VAL A 163 3.40 -13.20 5.68
CA VAL A 163 3.95 -13.38 7.02
C VAL A 163 3.12 -12.63 8.05
N LEU A 164 2.70 -13.33 9.10
CA LEU A 164 2.16 -12.72 10.30
C LEU A 164 3.30 -12.31 11.22
N VAL A 165 3.37 -11.01 11.55
CA VAL A 165 4.40 -10.45 12.42
C VAL A 165 3.80 -10.07 13.77
N ASN A 166 4.42 -10.52 14.86
CA ASN A 166 4.14 -10.02 16.19
C ASN A 166 5.16 -8.92 16.57
N LEU A 167 4.69 -7.69 16.62
CA LEU A 167 5.48 -6.48 16.85
C LEU A 167 6.04 -6.39 18.28
N LYS A 168 5.41 -7.07 19.24
CA LYS A 168 5.81 -7.09 20.66
C LYS A 168 6.90 -8.11 20.92
N THR A 169 6.73 -9.34 20.42
CA THR A 169 7.71 -10.44 20.60
C THR A 169 8.77 -10.47 19.51
N LYS A 170 8.61 -9.69 18.44
CA LYS A 170 9.46 -9.69 17.24
C LYS A 170 9.52 -11.04 16.53
N SER A 171 8.50 -11.87 16.71
CA SER A 171 8.41 -13.19 16.06
C SER A 171 7.58 -13.10 14.77
N THR A 172 7.94 -13.93 13.81
CA THR A 172 7.22 -14.10 12.54
C THR A 172 6.66 -15.51 12.39
N ASP A 173 5.59 -15.63 11.62
CA ASP A 173 4.93 -16.89 11.24
C ASP A 173 4.57 -16.78 9.75
N THR A 174 5.25 -17.54 8.89
CA THR A 174 4.95 -17.57 7.45
C THR A 174 3.68 -18.39 7.25
N LEU A 175 2.63 -17.73 6.74
CA LEU A 175 1.32 -18.34 6.57
C LEU A 175 1.19 -19.03 5.21
N LEU A 176 1.61 -18.34 4.15
CA LEU A 176 1.44 -18.76 2.76
C LEU A 176 2.57 -18.20 1.90
N GLU A 177 2.88 -18.88 0.80
CA GLU A 177 3.83 -18.42 -0.22
C GLU A 177 3.07 -17.73 -1.37
N ASN A 178 3.80 -17.02 -2.23
CA ASN A 178 3.28 -16.42 -3.48
C ASN A 178 2.14 -15.40 -3.28
N ALA A 179 2.29 -14.56 -2.25
CA ALA A 179 1.40 -13.46 -1.94
C ALA A 179 1.55 -12.29 -2.94
N GLY A 180 0.42 -11.66 -3.26
CA GLY A 180 0.40 -10.36 -3.93
C GLY A 180 0.67 -9.22 -2.95
N ARG A 181 0.88 -8.02 -3.47
CA ARG A 181 1.32 -6.86 -2.65
C ARG A 181 0.22 -6.22 -1.78
N SER A 182 -1.05 -6.46 -2.08
CA SER A 182 -2.16 -5.75 -1.42
C SER A 182 -2.63 -6.48 -0.16
N LEU A 183 -2.52 -5.79 0.98
CA LEU A 183 -2.93 -6.21 2.31
C LEU A 183 -3.83 -5.14 2.91
N GLN A 184 -4.96 -5.51 3.50
CA GLN A 184 -5.87 -4.55 4.12
C GLN A 184 -6.40 -5.08 5.45
N LYS A 185 -6.62 -4.17 6.41
CA LYS A 185 -7.49 -4.47 7.54
C LYS A 185 -8.93 -4.25 7.11
N ILE A 186 -9.80 -5.20 7.39
CA ILE A 186 -11.21 -5.05 7.06
C ILE A 186 -11.88 -4.17 8.13
N PRO A 187 -12.61 -3.11 7.76
CA PRO A 187 -13.33 -2.27 8.71
C PRO A 187 -14.29 -3.09 9.58
N GLY A 188 -14.45 -2.70 10.84
CA GLY A 188 -15.51 -3.22 11.70
C GLY A 188 -15.38 -4.67 12.19
N ASN A 189 -14.35 -5.44 11.80
CA ASN A 189 -14.20 -6.83 12.21
C ASN A 189 -12.75 -7.23 12.60
N ASN A 190 -12.58 -8.50 13.01
CA ASN A 190 -11.30 -9.08 13.45
C ASN A 190 -10.56 -9.79 12.32
N SER A 191 -10.64 -9.28 11.10
CA SER A 191 -10.07 -9.93 9.93
C SER A 191 -9.16 -8.99 9.14
N MET A 192 -8.20 -9.61 8.46
CA MET A 192 -7.36 -8.97 7.46
C MET A 192 -7.71 -9.59 6.11
N SER A 193 -7.43 -8.89 5.03
CA SER A 193 -7.48 -9.45 3.69
C SER A 193 -6.14 -9.31 3.00
N TYR A 194 -5.89 -10.21 2.05
CA TYR A 194 -4.64 -10.26 1.29
C TYR A 194 -4.91 -10.87 -0.08
N THR A 195 -3.93 -10.76 -0.97
CA THR A 195 -3.99 -11.36 -2.31
C THR A 195 -2.99 -12.50 -2.44
N LEU A 196 -3.34 -13.53 -3.22
CA LEU A 196 -2.43 -14.59 -3.66
C LEU A 196 -2.39 -14.61 -5.18
N VAL A 197 -1.22 -14.90 -5.75
CA VAL A 197 -1.09 -15.10 -7.19
C VAL A 197 -1.55 -16.52 -7.54
N ASN A 198 -2.58 -16.61 -8.39
CA ASN A 198 -3.14 -17.90 -8.82
C ASN A 198 -2.39 -18.48 -10.04
N GLU A 199 -2.81 -19.67 -10.50
CA GLU A 199 -2.13 -20.38 -11.60
C GLU A 199 -2.13 -19.60 -12.93
N ASP A 200 -3.15 -18.77 -13.15
CA ASP A 200 -3.29 -17.90 -14.32
C ASP A 200 -2.56 -16.56 -14.16
N LYS A 201 -1.81 -16.37 -13.05
CA LYS A 201 -1.10 -15.15 -12.67
C LYS A 201 -2.02 -13.95 -12.39
N ASN A 202 -3.32 -14.20 -12.19
CA ASN A 202 -4.22 -13.21 -11.61
C ASN A 202 -4.08 -13.22 -10.08
N LEU A 203 -4.77 -12.29 -9.41
CA LEU A 203 -4.79 -12.21 -7.95
C LEU A 203 -6.12 -12.66 -7.39
N ASP A 204 -6.08 -13.66 -6.52
CA ASP A 204 -7.21 -14.09 -5.71
C ASP A 204 -7.21 -13.32 -4.39
N LEU A 205 -8.36 -12.76 -4.02
CA LEU A 205 -8.57 -12.06 -2.76
C LEU A 205 -9.09 -13.03 -1.69
N TYR A 206 -8.38 -13.06 -0.56
CA TYR A 206 -8.72 -13.85 0.62
C TYR A 206 -8.96 -12.96 1.84
N VAL A 207 -9.79 -13.47 2.75
CA VAL A 207 -9.98 -12.93 4.10
C VAL A 207 -9.40 -13.91 5.11
N LEU A 208 -8.48 -13.43 5.94
CA LEU A 208 -7.92 -14.12 7.10
C LEU A 208 -8.67 -13.71 8.37
N ASP A 209 -9.34 -14.66 9.02
CA ASP A 209 -9.82 -14.46 10.39
C ASP A 209 -8.62 -14.50 11.36
N MET A 210 -8.38 -13.41 12.09
CA MET A 210 -7.18 -13.28 12.94
C MET A 210 -7.27 -14.05 14.26
N ASN A 211 -8.45 -14.57 14.62
CA ASN A 211 -8.66 -15.40 15.80
C ASN A 211 -8.50 -16.88 15.45
N LEU A 212 -9.15 -17.32 14.37
CA LEU A 212 -9.13 -18.71 13.89
C LEU A 212 -7.85 -19.04 13.12
N LYS A 213 -7.20 -18.02 12.55
CA LYS A 213 -6.10 -18.15 11.58
C LYS A 213 -6.50 -18.95 10.33
N GLU A 214 -7.77 -18.82 9.93
CA GLU A 214 -8.32 -19.48 8.73
C GLU A 214 -8.56 -18.46 7.63
N SER A 215 -8.29 -18.86 6.39
CA SER A 215 -8.47 -18.03 5.21
C SER A 215 -9.64 -18.48 4.37
N PHE A 216 -10.43 -17.52 3.87
CA PHE A 216 -11.59 -17.74 3.03
C PHE A 216 -11.43 -16.99 1.71
N PHE A 217 -11.63 -17.68 0.59
CA PHE A 217 -11.64 -17.06 -0.73
C PHE A 217 -12.86 -16.15 -0.89
N ILE A 218 -12.67 -14.96 -1.47
CA ILE A 218 -13.74 -14.00 -1.76
C ILE A 218 -14.03 -13.92 -3.25
N CYS A 219 -13.03 -13.54 -4.03
CA CYS A 219 -13.13 -13.37 -5.48
C CYS A 219 -11.74 -13.29 -6.13
N GLU A 220 -11.68 -13.47 -7.44
CA GLU A 220 -10.52 -13.04 -8.23
C GLU A 220 -10.65 -11.52 -8.51
N LEU A 221 -9.56 -10.77 -8.38
CA LEU A 221 -9.49 -9.37 -8.80
C LEU A 221 -9.60 -9.27 -10.33
N PRO A 222 -10.13 -8.16 -10.90
CA PRO A 222 -10.17 -7.99 -12.35
C PRO A 222 -8.77 -8.14 -12.95
N SER A 223 -8.62 -8.97 -13.99
CA SER A 223 -7.30 -9.24 -14.58
C SER A 223 -6.49 -7.97 -14.88
N GLY A 224 -5.21 -7.96 -14.48
CA GLY A 224 -4.30 -6.83 -14.59
C GLY A 224 -4.34 -5.84 -13.43
N THR A 225 -5.24 -5.99 -12.46
CA THR A 225 -5.20 -5.19 -11.22
C THR A 225 -4.34 -5.87 -10.16
N GLN A 226 -3.88 -5.06 -9.20
CA GLN A 226 -2.98 -5.49 -8.13
C GLN A 226 -3.43 -5.05 -6.74
N ASP A 227 -4.27 -4.02 -6.68
CA ASP A 227 -4.62 -3.31 -5.46
C ASP A 227 -6.13 -3.19 -5.30
N TYR A 228 -6.56 -3.18 -4.05
CA TYR A 228 -7.94 -3.01 -3.64
C TYR A 228 -7.98 -2.34 -2.27
N VAL A 229 -9.14 -1.78 -1.93
CA VAL A 229 -9.43 -1.20 -0.62
C VAL A 229 -10.84 -1.62 -0.18
N TRP A 230 -11.08 -1.63 1.12
CA TRP A 230 -12.41 -1.83 1.67
C TRP A 230 -13.08 -0.48 1.92
N LEU A 231 -14.29 -0.28 1.38
CA LEU A 231 -15.13 0.88 1.68
C LEU A 231 -15.83 0.73 3.03
N ASN A 232 -16.19 -0.50 3.37
CA ASN A 232 -16.79 -0.92 4.63
C ASN A 232 -16.48 -2.41 4.84
N ASP A 233 -17.23 -3.11 5.70
CA ASP A 233 -17.02 -4.52 6.02
C ASP A 233 -17.50 -5.50 4.94
N THR A 234 -18.20 -5.04 3.89
CA THR A 234 -18.75 -5.90 2.83
C THR A 234 -18.41 -5.45 1.41
N GLN A 235 -18.01 -4.20 1.22
CA GLN A 235 -17.78 -3.62 -0.11
C GLN A 235 -16.30 -3.34 -0.35
N ILE A 236 -15.80 -3.96 -1.42
CA ILE A 236 -14.41 -3.84 -1.87
C ILE A 236 -14.37 -2.98 -3.12
N LEU A 237 -13.45 -2.04 -3.19
CA LEU A 237 -13.22 -1.16 -4.33
C LEU A 237 -11.86 -1.47 -4.97
N THR A 238 -11.82 -1.52 -6.30
CA THR A 238 -10.57 -1.60 -7.08
C THR A 238 -10.65 -0.66 -8.30
N GLY A 239 -9.49 -0.29 -8.83
CA GLY A 239 -9.36 0.53 -10.03
C GLY A 239 -8.77 -0.27 -11.18
N LYS A 240 -9.29 -0.08 -12.40
CA LYS A 240 -8.74 -0.65 -13.63
C LYS A 240 -8.82 0.36 -14.76
N GLY A 241 -7.66 0.74 -15.31
CA GLY A 241 -7.58 1.88 -16.24
C GLY A 241 -8.11 3.13 -15.55
N SER A 242 -9.08 3.80 -16.17
CA SER A 242 -9.76 5.00 -15.66
C SER A 242 -11.06 4.71 -14.87
N LYS A 243 -11.35 3.44 -14.54
CA LYS A 243 -12.66 3.03 -13.99
C LYS A 243 -12.53 2.41 -12.61
N LEU A 244 -13.54 2.66 -11.78
CA LEU A 244 -13.67 2.08 -10.45
C LEU A 244 -14.74 0.99 -10.45
N TYR A 245 -14.45 -0.09 -9.71
CA TYR A 245 -15.29 -1.27 -9.62
C TYR A 245 -15.51 -1.66 -8.17
N ILE A 246 -16.74 -1.99 -7.80
CA ILE A 246 -17.10 -2.53 -6.49
C ILE A 246 -17.47 -4.01 -6.60
N TYR A 247 -16.98 -4.80 -5.65
CA TYR A 247 -17.46 -6.13 -5.33
C TYR A 247 -18.15 -6.09 -3.98
N ASP A 248 -19.40 -6.56 -3.92
CA ASP A 248 -20.17 -6.63 -2.68
C ASP A 248 -20.25 -8.09 -2.23
N THR A 249 -19.66 -8.41 -1.06
CA THR A 249 -19.60 -9.78 -0.55
C THR A 249 -20.97 -10.34 -0.12
N LEU A 250 -21.99 -9.48 0.00
CA LEU A 250 -23.37 -9.89 0.26
C LEU A 250 -24.24 -9.89 -1.01
N GLY A 251 -23.72 -9.40 -2.13
CA GLY A 251 -24.42 -9.25 -3.39
C GLY A 251 -24.21 -10.40 -4.38
N THR A 252 -24.39 -10.10 -5.66
CA THR A 252 -23.98 -11.00 -6.74
C THR A 252 -22.45 -11.07 -6.79
N SER A 253 -21.92 -12.26 -7.04
CA SER A 253 -20.47 -12.51 -7.11
C SER A 253 -19.86 -11.97 -8.40
N GLU A 254 -19.87 -10.65 -8.57
CA GLU A 254 -19.34 -9.96 -9.75
C GLU A 254 -18.79 -8.57 -9.41
N TRP A 255 -17.83 -8.10 -10.22
CA TRP A 255 -17.31 -6.74 -10.14
C TRP A 255 -18.19 -5.79 -10.95
N ASN A 256 -18.82 -4.84 -10.26
CA ASN A 256 -19.69 -3.85 -10.85
C ASN A 256 -18.96 -2.53 -11.05
N ARG A 257 -18.99 -1.95 -12.26
CA ARG A 257 -18.42 -0.62 -12.50
C ARG A 257 -19.29 0.45 -11.81
N VAL A 258 -18.69 1.26 -10.96
CA VAL A 258 -19.41 2.26 -10.14
C VAL A 258 -19.07 3.71 -10.45
N ALA A 259 -17.91 3.98 -11.05
CA ALA A 259 -17.49 5.32 -11.44
C ALA A 259 -16.45 5.27 -12.58
N SER A 260 -16.22 6.42 -13.22
CA SER A 260 -15.15 6.65 -14.18
C SER A 260 -14.47 7.97 -13.87
N LEU A 261 -13.14 7.98 -14.01
CA LEU A 261 -12.28 9.14 -13.78
C LEU A 261 -11.74 9.75 -15.08
N GLU A 262 -12.31 9.36 -16.23
CA GLU A 262 -11.91 9.89 -17.55
C GLU A 262 -12.08 11.42 -17.60
N GLU A 263 -13.09 11.98 -16.93
CA GLU A 263 -13.31 13.42 -16.85
C GLU A 263 -12.23 14.20 -16.08
N TYR A 264 -11.46 13.50 -15.23
CA TYR A 264 -10.33 14.04 -14.50
C TYR A 264 -9.00 13.76 -15.22
N GLU A 265 -9.06 13.24 -16.45
CA GLU A 265 -7.90 12.79 -17.22
C GLU A 265 -7.07 11.74 -16.46
N ILE A 266 -7.69 10.93 -15.60
CA ILE A 266 -6.97 9.92 -14.83
C ILE A 266 -7.09 8.56 -15.50
N ASN A 267 -5.93 8.01 -15.87
CA ASN A 267 -5.77 6.71 -16.49
C ASN A 267 -4.85 5.83 -15.64
N ASP A 268 -4.93 4.51 -15.85
CA ASP A 268 -4.04 3.52 -15.22
C ASP A 268 -3.91 3.65 -13.69
N ILE A 269 -5.05 3.52 -13.00
CA ILE A 269 -5.09 3.46 -11.53
C ILE A 269 -4.30 2.25 -11.04
N THR A 270 -3.35 2.45 -10.12
CA THR A 270 -2.47 1.37 -9.63
C THR A 270 -2.42 1.18 -8.12
N ARG A 271 -2.77 2.19 -7.30
CA ARG A 271 -2.91 2.08 -5.82
C ARG A 271 -4.10 2.88 -5.35
N MET A 272 -4.61 2.53 -4.18
CA MET A 272 -5.75 3.19 -3.57
C MET A 272 -5.64 3.17 -2.04
N ALA A 273 -6.23 4.15 -1.37
CA ALA A 273 -6.42 4.19 0.07
C ALA A 273 -7.72 4.92 0.42
N ILE A 274 -8.38 4.52 1.50
CA ILE A 274 -9.61 5.14 2.01
C ILE A 274 -9.32 5.87 3.33
N SER A 275 -9.90 7.05 3.51
CA SER A 275 -9.77 7.79 4.77
C SER A 275 -10.43 7.04 5.94
N PRO A 276 -10.00 7.27 7.19
CA PRO A 276 -10.57 6.58 8.35
C PRO A 276 -12.08 6.71 8.51
N ASP A 277 -12.68 7.80 8.03
CA ASP A 277 -14.11 8.04 8.03
C ASP A 277 -14.86 7.53 6.77
N GLY A 278 -14.15 6.93 5.81
CA GLY A 278 -14.71 6.37 4.58
C GLY A 278 -15.15 7.40 3.54
N LYS A 279 -14.81 8.69 3.71
CA LYS A 279 -15.31 9.78 2.86
C LYS A 279 -14.34 10.27 1.80
N LYS A 280 -13.08 9.83 1.84
CA LYS A 280 -12.07 10.19 0.86
C LYS A 280 -11.41 8.97 0.27
N LEU A 281 -11.12 9.06 -1.01
CA LEU A 281 -10.34 8.09 -1.76
C LEU A 281 -9.06 8.77 -2.23
N ALA A 282 -7.91 8.27 -1.79
CA ALA A 282 -6.63 8.55 -2.42
C ALA A 282 -6.35 7.46 -3.46
N LEU A 283 -5.83 7.81 -4.63
CA LEU A 283 -5.39 6.85 -5.63
C LEU A 283 -4.11 7.31 -6.33
N VAL A 284 -3.41 6.36 -6.93
CA VAL A 284 -2.23 6.59 -7.75
C VAL A 284 -2.58 6.29 -9.19
N ALA A 285 -2.18 7.18 -10.09
CA ALA A 285 -2.35 7.05 -11.53
C ALA A 285 -1.05 7.42 -12.26
N ALA A 286 -0.87 6.91 -13.47
CA ALA A 286 0.23 7.35 -14.32
C ALA A 286 0.05 8.84 -14.70
N GLU A 287 1.16 9.58 -14.81
CA GLU A 287 1.14 10.89 -15.47
C GLU A 287 0.78 10.70 -16.95
N ASN A 288 -0.10 11.53 -17.49
CA ASN A 288 -0.45 11.53 -18.92
C ASN A 288 0.62 12.21 -19.78
#